data_AF-A0A2E5YIL5-F1
#
_entry.id   AF-A0A2E5YIL5-F1
#
_cell.length_a   1.000
_cell.length_b   1.000
_cell.length_c   1.000
_cell.angle_alpha   90.00
_cell.angle_beta   90.00
_cell.angle_gamma   90.00
#
_symmetry.space_group_name_H-M   'P 1'
#
loop_
_entity.id
_entity.type
_entity.pdbx_description
1 polymer ?
#
loop_
_entity_poly.entity_id
_entity_poly.type
_entity_poly.pdbx_seq_one_letter_code
_entity_poly.pdbx_strand_id
1 'polypeptide(L)'
;MDERIGDPEWSDFLAKLEPVANRLVDRIRTPDDAQARQETYRMMMSAIVGGYLGLVYNDPDYPEWVPMLGSALNFAAPVPDFTYTYAPIRGQGVYRIAGHRGTTLFAVLTVSETYFTRTETPKPGLANYDLDDLTIGDDGMFEVVLSEERPAGYGGGWWYLDPAATNLACRHAMVDWINEVDPRMTIERLDVPVARPRASAAELSARMDEVAQWVEYSIQHWLIHLAESREKGIINRFEVYDYSGFTGSSWPQTYLEGLFEIEEDEALIIETELPETVRYWSFMLADDLFATVDWTNRQSSLNAHQARLDADGLFRAVVSLRDPGVPNWLDTGGYLHGAIQGRWNQASSAPHPRLTRVAVEAVRKHLPSDTPVVLPEERDRVLRERRMGAQMRRKW
;
A
#
# COMPACT_ATOMS: atom_id res chain seq x y z
N MET A 1 20.28 23.09 -44.61
CA MET A 1 21.02 22.69 -43.40
C MET A 1 19.98 22.72 -42.31
N ASP A 2 19.30 21.59 -42.12
CA ASP A 2 18.26 21.42 -41.10
C ASP A 2 18.94 21.43 -39.73
N GLU A 3 18.93 22.57 -39.05
CA GLU A 3 18.94 22.55 -37.59
C GLU A 3 17.63 21.89 -37.16
N ARG A 4 17.67 20.57 -36.94
CA ARG A 4 16.71 19.96 -36.04
C ARG A 4 16.82 20.75 -34.74
N ILE A 5 15.77 21.49 -34.41
CA ILE A 5 15.51 21.92 -33.04
C ILE A 5 15.48 20.61 -32.23
N GLY A 6 16.62 20.24 -31.65
CA GLY A 6 16.67 19.18 -30.66
C GLY A 6 15.98 19.76 -29.45
N ASP A 7 14.71 19.44 -29.23
CA ASP A 7 13.92 19.99 -28.12
C ASP A 7 14.65 19.70 -26.78
N PRO A 8 15.24 20.72 -26.14
CA PRO A 8 16.00 20.57 -24.90
C PRO A 8 15.06 20.51 -23.68
N GLU A 9 13.92 19.83 -23.79
CA GLU A 9 12.98 19.64 -22.67
C GLU A 9 12.72 18.15 -22.41
N TRP A 10 12.39 17.37 -23.45
CA TRP A 10 12.13 15.93 -23.28
C TRP A 10 13.40 15.10 -23.07
N SER A 11 14.46 15.38 -23.83
CA SER A 11 15.73 14.66 -23.68
C SER A 11 16.36 14.94 -22.30
N ASP A 12 16.23 16.18 -21.82
CA ASP A 12 16.72 16.61 -20.52
C ASP A 12 15.94 15.95 -19.38
N PHE A 13 14.61 15.83 -19.52
CA PHE A 13 13.79 15.05 -18.60
C PHE A 13 14.26 13.58 -18.51
N LEU A 14 14.46 12.92 -19.66
CA LEU A 14 14.93 11.52 -19.68
C LEU A 14 16.32 11.38 -19.04
N ALA A 15 17.21 12.34 -19.28
CA ALA A 15 18.56 12.36 -18.70
C ALA A 15 18.55 12.47 -17.16
N LYS A 16 17.48 13.01 -16.54
CA LYS A 16 17.33 13.05 -15.07
C LYS A 16 17.04 11.68 -14.45
N LEU A 17 16.47 10.73 -15.20
CA LEU A 17 16.12 9.41 -14.69
C LEU A 17 17.32 8.46 -14.58
N GLU A 18 18.32 8.61 -15.45
CA GLU A 18 19.54 7.79 -15.44
C GLU A 18 20.29 7.84 -14.09
N PRO A 19 20.65 9.02 -13.53
CA PRO A 19 21.34 9.07 -12.25
C PRO A 19 20.48 8.57 -11.08
N VAL A 20 19.15 8.66 -11.18
CA VAL A 20 18.23 8.03 -10.20
C VAL A 20 18.34 6.52 -10.27
N ALA A 21 18.32 5.94 -11.48
CA ALA A 21 18.48 4.49 -11.69
C ALA A 21 19.76 3.96 -11.05
N ASN A 22 20.89 4.65 -11.27
CA ASN A 22 22.19 4.28 -10.72
C ASN A 22 22.17 4.29 -9.19
N ARG A 23 21.67 5.38 -8.56
CA ARG A 23 21.58 5.48 -7.09
C ARG A 23 20.67 4.43 -6.49
N LEU A 24 19.55 4.09 -7.13
CA LEU A 24 18.66 3.05 -6.64
C LEU A 24 19.30 1.66 -6.75
N VAL A 25 19.96 1.35 -7.87
CA VAL A 25 20.69 0.09 -8.06
C VAL A 25 21.82 -0.05 -7.04
N ASP A 26 22.58 1.01 -6.77
CA ASP A 26 23.66 0.98 -5.78
C ASP A 26 23.17 0.68 -4.34
N ARG A 27 21.87 0.85 -4.07
CA ARG A 27 21.24 0.61 -2.76
C ARG A 27 20.62 -0.78 -2.60
N ILE A 28 20.39 -1.53 -3.68
CA ILE A 28 19.80 -2.87 -3.56
C ILE A 28 20.79 -3.83 -2.91
N ARG A 29 20.30 -4.93 -2.32
CA ARG A 29 21.14 -5.92 -1.63
C ARG A 29 22.20 -6.54 -2.54
N THR A 30 21.86 -6.76 -3.80
CA THR A 30 22.68 -7.47 -4.81
C THR A 30 22.81 -6.66 -6.11
N PRO A 31 23.56 -5.54 -6.11
CA PRO A 31 23.66 -4.64 -7.27
C PRO A 31 24.27 -5.34 -8.51
N ASP A 32 25.10 -6.36 -8.30
CA ASP A 32 25.74 -7.15 -9.36
C ASP A 32 24.81 -8.20 -9.99
N ASP A 33 23.67 -8.52 -9.35
CA ASP A 33 22.68 -9.44 -9.90
C ASP A 33 21.83 -8.78 -11.00
N ALA A 34 21.79 -9.42 -12.18
CA ALA A 34 21.00 -8.93 -13.31
C ALA A 34 19.50 -8.95 -13.04
N GLN A 35 19.00 -9.95 -12.29
CA GLN A 35 17.58 -10.05 -11.96
C GLN A 35 17.16 -8.89 -11.04
N ALA A 36 17.87 -8.69 -9.93
CA ALA A 36 17.60 -7.60 -8.99
C ALA A 36 17.60 -6.20 -9.66
N ARG A 37 18.54 -5.95 -10.59
CA ARG A 37 18.55 -4.71 -11.39
C ARG A 37 17.29 -4.55 -12.24
N GLN A 38 16.87 -5.59 -12.95
CA GLN A 38 15.66 -5.52 -13.79
C GLN A 38 14.38 -5.36 -12.98
N GLU A 39 14.29 -5.99 -11.81
CA GLU A 39 13.16 -5.80 -10.89
C GLU A 39 13.09 -4.37 -10.36
N THR A 40 14.24 -3.76 -10.07
CA THR A 40 14.36 -2.35 -9.69
C THR A 40 13.87 -1.44 -10.82
N TYR A 41 14.29 -1.68 -12.07
CA TYR A 41 13.84 -0.89 -13.22
C TYR A 41 12.34 -1.06 -13.49
N ARG A 42 11.78 -2.26 -13.31
CA ARG A 42 10.33 -2.49 -13.38
C ARG A 42 9.60 -1.66 -12.32
N MET A 43 10.11 -1.62 -11.09
CA MET A 43 9.52 -0.81 -10.02
C MET A 43 9.62 0.69 -10.33
N MET A 44 10.75 1.15 -10.87
CA MET A 44 10.89 2.54 -11.36
C MET A 44 9.85 2.89 -12.42
N MET A 45 9.58 2.00 -13.38
CA MET A 45 8.52 2.22 -14.37
C MET A 45 7.15 2.40 -13.73
N SER A 46 6.84 1.62 -12.68
CA SER A 46 5.60 1.80 -11.91
C SER A 46 5.56 3.14 -11.17
N ALA A 47 6.69 3.59 -10.61
CA ALA A 47 6.79 4.87 -9.94
C ALA A 47 6.68 6.05 -10.94
N ILE A 48 7.16 5.91 -12.18
CA ILE A 48 6.95 6.89 -13.26
C ILE A 48 5.45 7.04 -13.55
N VAL A 49 4.71 5.92 -13.64
CA VAL A 49 3.26 5.97 -13.82
C VAL A 49 2.60 6.69 -12.64
N GLY A 50 2.95 6.34 -11.40
CA GLY A 50 2.45 7.04 -10.21
C GLY A 50 2.75 8.55 -10.23
N GLY A 51 3.96 8.95 -10.62
CA GLY A 51 4.36 10.34 -10.76
C GLY A 51 3.58 11.07 -11.85
N TYR A 52 3.36 10.44 -13.01
CA TYR A 52 2.51 11.00 -14.06
C TYR A 52 1.08 11.23 -13.56
N LEU A 53 0.49 10.21 -12.92
CA LEU A 53 -0.88 10.27 -12.43
C LEU A 53 -1.06 11.33 -11.34
N GLY A 54 -0.12 11.42 -10.39
CA GLY A 54 -0.23 12.34 -9.25
C GLY A 54 0.23 13.76 -9.53
N LEU A 55 1.24 13.97 -10.38
CA LEU A 55 1.89 15.27 -10.60
C LEU A 55 1.54 15.91 -11.94
N VAL A 56 1.51 15.12 -13.02
CA VAL A 56 1.41 15.67 -14.39
C VAL A 56 -0.05 15.75 -14.84
N TYR A 57 -0.77 14.63 -14.73
CA TYR A 57 -2.18 14.52 -15.11
C TYR A 57 -3.08 15.35 -14.17
N ASN A 58 -2.91 15.13 -12.86
CA ASN A 58 -3.77 15.71 -11.84
C ASN A 58 -3.47 17.20 -11.60
N ASP A 59 -4.42 17.88 -10.96
CA ASP A 59 -4.35 19.30 -10.66
C ASP A 59 -4.87 19.56 -9.25
N PRO A 60 -4.11 20.20 -8.34
CA PRO A 60 -4.61 20.54 -7.01
C PRO A 60 -5.87 21.43 -7.01
N ASP A 61 -6.10 22.17 -8.10
CA ASP A 61 -7.27 23.03 -8.30
C ASP A 61 -8.45 22.29 -8.93
N TYR A 62 -8.18 21.17 -9.59
CA TYR A 62 -9.16 20.31 -10.29
C TYR A 62 -8.87 18.84 -9.95
N PRO A 63 -8.97 18.46 -8.66
CA PRO A 63 -8.49 17.18 -8.20
C PRO A 63 -9.29 16.02 -8.76
N GLU A 64 -8.60 14.90 -8.97
CA GLU A 64 -9.20 13.63 -9.37
C GLU A 64 -8.67 12.51 -8.47
N TRP A 65 -9.50 11.51 -8.13
CA TRP A 65 -9.01 10.29 -7.50
C TRP A 65 -8.24 9.46 -8.51
N VAL A 66 -6.92 9.34 -8.33
CA VAL A 66 -6.04 8.46 -9.11
C VAL A 66 -5.53 7.31 -8.24
N PRO A 67 -5.24 6.13 -8.79
CA PRO A 67 -4.63 5.05 -8.04
C PRO A 67 -3.24 5.46 -7.56
N MET A 68 -2.92 5.06 -6.34
CA MET A 68 -1.67 5.42 -5.68
C MET A 68 -0.73 4.23 -5.57
N LEU A 69 -1.25 3.11 -5.04
CA LEU A 69 -0.53 1.84 -4.92
C LEU A 69 -1.45 0.69 -5.31
N GLY A 70 -0.85 -0.44 -5.71
CA GLY A 70 -1.58 -1.66 -6.03
C GLY A 70 -0.70 -2.64 -6.80
N SER A 71 -1.30 -3.68 -7.39
CA SER A 71 -0.53 -4.74 -8.08
C SER A 71 0.30 -4.22 -9.26
N ALA A 72 -0.13 -3.14 -9.90
CA ALA A 72 0.59 -2.48 -11.00
C ALA A 72 1.46 -1.28 -10.54
N LEU A 73 1.19 -0.72 -9.36
CA LEU A 73 1.92 0.36 -8.71
C LEU A 73 2.50 -0.20 -7.40
N ASN A 74 3.35 -1.20 -7.54
CA ASN A 74 3.79 -2.05 -6.43
C ASN A 74 5.16 -1.59 -5.92
N PHE A 75 5.13 -0.57 -5.07
CA PHE A 75 6.23 -0.08 -4.26
C PHE A 75 5.66 0.28 -2.89
N ALA A 76 6.49 0.42 -1.84
CA ALA A 76 6.03 0.75 -0.49
C ALA A 76 5.12 -0.31 0.18
N ALA A 77 5.30 -1.59 -0.18
CA ALA A 77 4.58 -2.74 0.38
C ALA A 77 3.05 -2.52 0.50
N PRO A 78 2.33 -2.29 -0.62
CA PRO A 78 0.90 -2.08 -0.59
C PRO A 78 0.17 -3.28 0.00
N VAL A 79 -0.76 -3.01 0.92
CA VAL A 79 -1.55 -4.07 1.54
C VAL A 79 -2.44 -4.71 0.48
N PRO A 80 -2.38 -6.04 0.28
CA PRO A 80 -3.20 -6.75 -0.69
C PRO A 80 -4.70 -6.53 -0.57
N ASP A 81 -5.18 -6.18 0.62
CA ASP A 81 -6.59 -5.93 0.95
C ASP A 81 -7.02 -4.48 0.68
N PHE A 82 -6.09 -3.56 0.45
CA PHE A 82 -6.42 -2.13 0.34
C PHE A 82 -6.42 -1.66 -1.12
N THR A 83 -7.45 -0.89 -1.47
CA THR A 83 -7.43 -0.05 -2.67
C THR A 83 -6.94 1.32 -2.24
N TYR A 84 -5.87 1.81 -2.87
CA TYR A 84 -5.26 3.10 -2.53
C TYR A 84 -5.56 4.13 -3.62
N THR A 85 -6.25 5.20 -3.25
CA THR A 85 -6.46 6.35 -4.13
C THR A 85 -5.82 7.60 -3.55
N TYR A 86 -5.47 8.54 -4.42
CA TYR A 86 -4.76 9.78 -4.09
C TYR A 86 -5.35 10.93 -4.91
N ALA A 87 -5.42 12.11 -4.30
CA ALA A 87 -5.73 13.36 -4.98
C ALA A 87 -4.86 14.49 -4.39
N PRO A 88 -4.10 15.24 -5.20
CA PRO A 88 -3.45 16.46 -4.73
C PRO A 88 -4.51 17.54 -4.51
N ILE A 89 -4.33 18.38 -3.51
CA ILE A 89 -5.23 19.49 -3.17
C ILE A 89 -4.43 20.72 -2.72
N ARG A 90 -5.10 21.84 -2.53
CA ARG A 90 -4.59 23.00 -1.81
C ARG A 90 -5.33 23.14 -0.48
N GLY A 91 -4.61 23.18 0.64
CA GLY A 91 -5.23 23.26 1.97
C GLY A 91 -6.14 24.47 2.18
N GLN A 92 -5.96 25.55 1.39
CA GLN A 92 -6.82 26.75 1.44
C GLN A 92 -8.13 26.61 0.63
N GLY A 93 -8.33 25.50 -0.08
CA GLY A 93 -9.53 25.28 -0.89
C GLY A 93 -10.74 24.82 -0.09
N VAL A 94 -11.90 24.88 -0.74
CA VAL A 94 -13.14 24.29 -0.23
C VAL A 94 -13.49 23.11 -1.14
N TYR A 95 -13.55 21.90 -0.59
CA TYR A 95 -13.76 20.68 -1.38
C TYR A 95 -15.04 19.96 -0.97
N ARG A 96 -15.70 19.33 -1.94
CA ARG A 96 -16.78 18.37 -1.69
C ARG A 96 -16.35 16.98 -2.11
N ILE A 97 -16.49 16.02 -1.21
CA ILE A 97 -16.41 14.58 -1.49
C ILE A 97 -17.81 14.02 -1.33
N ALA A 98 -18.30 13.32 -2.35
CA ALA A 98 -19.60 12.68 -2.33
C ALA A 98 -19.56 11.37 -3.10
N GLY A 99 -20.53 10.49 -2.84
CA GLY A 99 -20.65 9.25 -3.60
C GLY A 99 -21.24 8.11 -2.79
N HIS A 100 -21.05 6.88 -3.24
CA HIS A 100 -21.58 5.70 -2.56
C HIS A 100 -20.50 5.05 -1.69
N ARG A 101 -20.83 4.75 -0.43
CA ARG A 101 -19.92 4.14 0.55
C ARG A 101 -19.44 2.73 0.18
N GLY A 102 -20.19 2.02 -0.65
CA GLY A 102 -19.92 0.61 -0.93
C GLY A 102 -20.09 -0.25 0.33
N THR A 103 -19.37 -1.37 0.39
CA THR A 103 -19.49 -2.34 1.49
C THR A 103 -18.14 -2.77 2.05
N THR A 104 -17.05 -2.10 1.69
CA THR A 104 -15.72 -2.37 2.26
C THR A 104 -15.72 -2.20 3.77
N LEU A 105 -14.94 -3.01 4.47
CA LEU A 105 -14.84 -3.04 5.94
C LEU A 105 -14.63 -1.66 6.57
N PHE A 106 -13.79 -0.83 5.94
CA PHE A 106 -13.69 0.61 6.21
C PHE A 106 -13.19 1.35 4.97
N ALA A 107 -13.40 2.66 4.96
CA ALA A 107 -12.80 3.56 3.99
C ALA A 107 -12.30 4.80 4.74
N VAL A 108 -10.99 4.99 4.80
CA VAL A 108 -10.40 6.10 5.58
C VAL A 108 -9.65 7.06 4.68
N LEU A 109 -9.97 8.33 4.84
CA LEU A 109 -9.31 9.46 4.20
C LEU A 109 -8.21 10.01 5.11
N THR A 110 -6.97 9.97 4.65
CA THR A 110 -5.83 10.63 5.30
C THR A 110 -5.57 11.99 4.64
N VAL A 111 -5.46 13.03 5.46
CA VAL A 111 -5.06 14.38 5.05
C VAL A 111 -3.59 14.58 5.41
N SER A 112 -2.77 15.05 4.47
CA SER A 112 -1.33 15.18 4.70
C SER A 112 -0.73 16.48 4.15
N GLU A 113 0.24 17.05 4.86
CA GLU A 113 1.08 18.16 4.37
C GLU A 113 2.15 17.65 3.40
N THR A 114 2.78 16.53 3.73
CA THR A 114 3.84 15.91 2.94
C THR A 114 3.45 14.51 2.52
N TYR A 115 4.10 14.00 1.49
CA TYR A 115 3.94 12.62 1.06
C TYR A 115 5.30 12.00 0.78
N PHE A 116 5.49 10.72 1.09
CA PHE A 116 6.81 10.08 1.08
C PHE A 116 7.48 10.04 -0.29
N THR A 117 6.70 10.16 -1.36
CA THR A 117 7.22 10.26 -2.73
C THR A 117 7.75 11.67 -3.06
N ARG A 118 7.55 12.67 -2.19
CA ARG A 118 7.92 14.07 -2.41
C ARG A 118 8.95 14.61 -1.41
N THR A 119 9.21 13.88 -0.34
CA THR A 119 10.19 14.27 0.69
C THR A 119 10.84 13.04 1.31
N GLU A 120 12.12 13.15 1.65
CA GLU A 120 12.83 12.15 2.45
C GLU A 120 12.39 12.14 3.92
N THR A 121 11.76 13.22 4.38
CA THR A 121 11.34 13.42 5.78
C THR A 121 9.83 13.70 5.82
N PRO A 122 8.98 12.67 5.62
CA PRO A 122 7.54 12.84 5.71
C PRO A 122 7.15 13.22 7.14
N LYS A 123 6.34 14.27 7.27
CA LYS A 123 5.71 14.67 8.51
C LYS A 123 4.51 13.78 8.80
N PRO A 124 4.13 13.59 10.08
CA PRO A 124 2.88 12.93 10.42
C PRO A 124 1.71 13.53 9.65
N GLY A 125 0.81 12.68 9.17
CA GLY A 125 -0.47 13.09 8.59
C GLY A 125 -1.25 14.02 9.53
N LEU A 126 -1.99 14.95 8.94
CA LEU A 126 -2.71 16.02 9.62
C LEU A 126 -4.02 15.52 10.22
N ALA A 127 -4.72 14.62 9.53
CA ALA A 127 -5.97 14.02 9.99
C ALA A 127 -6.23 12.66 9.33
N ASN A 128 -7.06 11.85 9.99
CA ASN A 128 -7.69 10.68 9.40
C ASN A 128 -9.19 10.76 9.66
N TYR A 129 -9.99 10.57 8.62
CA TYR A 129 -11.44 10.57 8.69
C TYR A 129 -11.99 9.25 8.15
N ASP A 130 -12.79 8.56 8.96
CA ASP A 130 -13.50 7.35 8.52
C ASP A 130 -14.79 7.77 7.83
N LEU A 131 -15.07 7.26 6.63
CA LEU A 131 -16.34 7.53 5.95
C LEU A 131 -17.54 7.05 6.78
N ASP A 132 -17.34 6.07 7.66
CA ASP A 132 -18.39 5.56 8.55
C ASP A 132 -18.82 6.58 9.63
N ASP A 133 -18.04 7.65 9.85
CA ASP A 133 -18.41 8.75 10.74
C ASP A 133 -19.39 9.75 10.08
N LEU A 134 -19.65 9.60 8.78
CA LEU A 134 -20.60 10.43 8.05
C LEU A 134 -22.03 9.91 8.18
N THR A 135 -22.99 10.79 7.91
CA THR A 135 -24.35 10.34 7.63
C THR A 135 -24.39 9.70 6.24
N ILE A 136 -24.73 8.41 6.21
CA ILE A 136 -24.89 7.64 4.98
C ILE A 136 -26.37 7.39 4.78
N GLY A 137 -26.90 7.79 3.63
CA GLY A 137 -28.30 7.58 3.27
C GLY A 137 -28.63 6.11 3.07
N ASP A 138 -29.93 5.78 3.07
CA ASP A 138 -30.43 4.42 2.84
C ASP A 138 -30.04 3.86 1.45
N ASP A 139 -29.73 4.73 0.50
CA ASP A 139 -29.21 4.41 -0.85
C ASP A 139 -27.67 4.29 -0.89
N GLY A 140 -27.02 4.39 0.26
CA GLY A 140 -25.57 4.34 0.43
C GLY A 140 -24.84 5.63 0.05
N MET A 141 -25.54 6.71 -0.28
CA MET A 141 -24.91 7.99 -0.60
C MET A 141 -24.39 8.70 0.65
N PHE A 142 -23.24 9.35 0.52
CA PHE A 142 -22.70 10.28 1.50
C PHE A 142 -22.24 11.57 0.82
N GLU A 143 -22.14 12.64 1.61
CA GLU A 143 -21.54 13.92 1.20
C GLU A 143 -20.81 14.53 2.39
N VAL A 144 -19.62 15.09 2.13
CA VAL A 144 -18.84 15.85 3.09
C VAL A 144 -18.13 17.02 2.44
N VAL A 145 -18.12 18.17 3.12
CA VAL A 145 -17.33 19.35 2.75
C VAL A 145 -16.06 19.40 3.59
N LEU A 146 -14.93 19.65 2.95
CA LEU A 146 -13.62 19.85 3.56
C LEU A 146 -13.19 21.30 3.37
N SER A 147 -12.88 21.99 4.46
CA SER A 147 -12.42 23.39 4.45
C SER A 147 -11.81 23.80 5.80
N GLU A 148 -11.01 24.87 5.82
CA GLU A 148 -10.46 25.45 7.06
C GLU A 148 -11.59 25.90 8.01
N GLU A 149 -12.59 26.60 7.48
CA GLU A 149 -13.78 27.02 8.21
C GLU A 149 -15.02 26.33 7.66
N ARG A 150 -15.92 25.88 8.55
CA ARG A 150 -17.22 25.34 8.13
C ARG A 150 -18.01 26.43 7.38
N PRO A 151 -18.50 26.17 6.15
CA PRO A 151 -19.26 27.17 5.40
C PRO A 151 -20.49 27.66 6.18
N ALA A 152 -20.71 28.98 6.18
CA ALA A 152 -21.81 29.59 6.91
C ALA A 152 -23.17 29.05 6.44
N GLY A 153 -23.99 28.59 7.39
CA GLY A 153 -25.31 28.03 7.10
C GLY A 153 -25.32 26.60 6.54
N TYR A 154 -24.16 25.95 6.39
CA TYR A 154 -24.07 24.56 5.94
C TYR A 154 -24.27 23.59 7.10
N GLY A 155 -25.33 22.77 7.02
CA GLY A 155 -25.71 21.78 8.04
C GLY A 155 -25.33 20.34 7.71
N GLY A 156 -24.66 20.08 6.59
CA GLY A 156 -24.25 18.74 6.16
C GLY A 156 -22.97 18.25 6.83
N GLY A 157 -22.49 17.08 6.39
CA GLY A 157 -21.21 16.52 6.84
C GLY A 157 -20.07 17.48 6.53
N TRP A 158 -19.22 17.77 7.53
CA TRP A 158 -18.08 18.66 7.37
C TRP A 158 -16.88 18.14 8.16
N TRP A 159 -15.73 18.20 7.51
CA TRP A 159 -14.43 17.89 8.09
C TRP A 159 -13.51 19.09 7.97
N TYR A 160 -12.72 19.33 9.01
CA TYR A 160 -11.69 20.36 8.98
C TYR A 160 -10.61 19.99 7.97
N LEU A 161 -10.23 20.94 7.12
CA LEU A 161 -9.08 20.85 6.24
C LEU A 161 -8.00 21.81 6.73
N ASP A 162 -6.87 21.24 7.14
CA ASP A 162 -5.75 22.06 7.56
C ASP A 162 -5.15 22.83 6.37
N PRO A 163 -4.89 24.15 6.49
CA PRO A 163 -4.30 24.95 5.41
C PRO A 163 -2.94 24.44 4.90
N ALA A 164 -2.20 23.65 5.69
CA ALA A 164 -0.95 23.03 5.26
C ALA A 164 -1.17 21.78 4.37
N ALA A 165 -2.39 21.26 4.25
CA ALA A 165 -2.67 20.07 3.47
C ALA A 165 -2.30 20.25 1.99
N THR A 166 -1.65 19.25 1.41
CA THR A 166 -1.28 19.22 -0.02
C THR A 166 -1.87 18.05 -0.77
N ASN A 167 -2.40 17.06 -0.05
CA ASN A 167 -2.95 15.85 -0.64
C ASN A 167 -3.93 15.15 0.29
N LEU A 168 -4.78 14.35 -0.34
CA LEU A 168 -5.68 13.40 0.27
C LEU A 168 -5.33 12.00 -0.25
N ALA A 169 -5.25 11.02 0.64
CA ALA A 169 -5.14 9.62 0.28
C ALA A 169 -6.30 8.85 0.91
N CYS A 170 -6.97 7.97 0.15
CA CYS A 170 -7.99 7.10 0.69
C CYS A 170 -7.58 5.64 0.61
N ARG A 171 -7.83 4.90 1.70
CA ARG A 171 -7.64 3.46 1.80
C ARG A 171 -8.99 2.80 1.96
N HIS A 172 -9.38 1.96 1.00
CA HIS A 172 -10.57 1.12 1.13
C HIS A 172 -10.12 -0.29 1.50
N ALA A 173 -10.45 -0.73 2.71
CA ALA A 173 -10.05 -2.05 3.18
C ALA A 173 -11.10 -3.09 2.84
N MET A 174 -10.72 -4.05 1.99
CA MET A 174 -11.57 -5.11 1.51
C MET A 174 -11.01 -6.46 1.91
N VAL A 175 -11.71 -7.20 2.78
CA VAL A 175 -11.23 -8.51 3.27
C VAL A 175 -11.82 -9.69 2.49
N ASP A 176 -13.08 -9.59 2.08
CA ASP A 176 -13.72 -10.49 1.13
C ASP A 176 -13.67 -9.89 -0.28
N TRP A 177 -12.65 -10.26 -1.04
CA TRP A 177 -12.38 -9.65 -2.35
C TRP A 177 -13.41 -9.97 -3.43
N ILE A 178 -14.31 -10.92 -3.19
CA ILE A 178 -15.32 -11.34 -4.17
C ILE A 178 -16.65 -10.64 -3.90
N ASN A 179 -17.03 -10.51 -2.62
CA ASN A 179 -18.38 -10.09 -2.26
C ASN A 179 -18.48 -8.63 -1.78
N GLU A 180 -17.37 -8.00 -1.41
CA GLU A 180 -17.36 -6.58 -1.04
C GLU A 180 -17.22 -5.66 -2.26
N VAL A 181 -17.70 -4.41 -2.12
CA VAL A 181 -17.70 -3.40 -3.16
C VAL A 181 -17.00 -2.13 -2.67
N ASP A 182 -15.95 -1.71 -3.39
CA ASP A 182 -15.25 -0.44 -3.16
C ASP A 182 -16.21 0.78 -3.15
N PRO A 183 -15.95 1.81 -2.32
CA PRO A 183 -16.66 3.07 -2.43
C PRO A 183 -16.43 3.71 -3.81
N ARG A 184 -17.44 4.44 -4.29
CA ARG A 184 -17.37 5.24 -5.52
C ARG A 184 -17.52 6.69 -5.14
N MET A 185 -16.45 7.46 -5.25
CA MET A 185 -16.38 8.81 -4.71
C MET A 185 -15.98 9.81 -5.79
N THR A 186 -16.50 11.03 -5.67
CA THR A 186 -16.07 12.22 -6.39
C THR A 186 -15.21 13.10 -5.48
N ILE A 187 -14.44 13.99 -6.06
CA ILE A 187 -13.84 15.12 -5.35
C ILE A 187 -13.96 16.34 -6.27
N GLU A 188 -14.41 17.46 -5.72
CA GLU A 188 -14.60 18.72 -6.46
C GLU A 188 -14.13 19.88 -5.60
N ARG A 189 -13.39 20.83 -6.19
CA ARG A 189 -13.07 22.11 -5.57
C ARG A 189 -14.20 23.11 -5.86
N LEU A 190 -14.80 23.69 -4.83
CA LEU A 190 -16.01 24.52 -4.91
C LEU A 190 -15.73 26.02 -5.05
N ASP A 191 -14.53 26.47 -4.69
CA ASP A 191 -14.13 27.89 -4.66
C ASP A 191 -13.38 28.33 -5.94
N VAL A 192 -13.43 27.53 -7.00
CA VAL A 192 -12.91 27.86 -8.34
C VAL A 192 -13.94 27.47 -9.42
N PRO A 193 -13.89 28.06 -10.63
CA PRO A 193 -14.75 27.62 -11.73
C PRO A 193 -14.48 26.15 -12.07
N VAL A 194 -15.53 25.37 -12.38
CA VAL A 194 -15.41 23.95 -12.76
C VAL A 194 -14.59 23.74 -14.05
N ALA A 195 -14.59 24.72 -14.95
CA ALA A 195 -13.89 24.62 -16.22
C ALA A 195 -12.37 24.74 -16.04
N ARG A 196 -11.67 23.60 -16.12
CA ARG A 196 -10.20 23.53 -16.07
C ARG A 196 -9.57 24.31 -17.24
N PRO A 197 -8.75 25.35 -16.98
CA PRO A 197 -8.02 26.04 -18.03
C PRO A 197 -6.97 25.11 -18.64
N ARG A 198 -6.59 25.38 -19.89
CA ARG A 198 -5.47 24.69 -20.52
C ARG A 198 -4.18 25.06 -19.80
N ALA A 199 -3.45 24.06 -19.31
CA ALA A 199 -2.13 24.26 -18.72
C ALA A 199 -1.15 24.88 -19.75
N SER A 200 -0.33 25.82 -19.27
CA SER A 200 0.77 26.39 -20.03
C SER A 200 1.92 25.39 -20.20
N ALA A 201 2.80 25.63 -21.17
CA ALA A 201 4.00 24.81 -21.36
C ALA A 201 4.90 24.81 -20.11
N ALA A 202 5.05 25.96 -19.44
CA ALA A 202 5.85 26.09 -18.23
C ALA A 202 5.30 25.26 -17.06
N GLU A 203 3.97 25.24 -16.87
CA GLU A 203 3.34 24.42 -15.83
C GLU A 203 3.51 22.93 -16.08
N LEU A 204 3.35 22.48 -17.35
CA LEU A 204 3.56 21.08 -17.72
C LEU A 204 5.02 20.67 -17.53
N SER A 205 5.96 21.52 -17.95
CA SER A 205 7.39 21.29 -17.78
C SER A 205 7.78 21.15 -16.30
N ALA A 206 7.33 22.08 -15.46
CA ALA A 206 7.58 22.03 -14.01
C ALA A 206 7.03 20.75 -13.35
N ARG A 207 5.82 20.31 -13.73
CA ARG A 207 5.22 19.06 -13.21
C ARG A 207 6.01 17.82 -13.64
N MET A 208 6.49 17.77 -14.88
CA MET A 208 7.33 16.68 -15.38
C MET A 208 8.69 16.64 -14.68
N ASP A 209 9.26 17.80 -14.36
CA ASP A 209 10.54 17.92 -13.67
C ASP A 209 10.54 17.30 -12.27
N GLU A 210 9.39 17.24 -11.59
CA GLU A 210 9.23 16.58 -10.28
C GLU A 210 9.21 15.04 -10.38
N VAL A 211 8.97 14.44 -11.55
CA VAL A 211 8.78 12.98 -11.69
C VAL A 211 10.06 12.20 -11.36
N ALA A 212 11.25 12.71 -11.69
CA ALA A 212 12.49 12.02 -11.36
C ALA A 212 12.70 11.89 -9.84
N GLN A 213 12.42 12.97 -9.09
CA GLN A 213 12.43 12.95 -7.63
C GLN A 213 11.34 12.00 -7.08
N TRP A 214 10.15 12.03 -7.68
CA TRP A 214 9.07 11.12 -7.30
C TRP A 214 9.49 9.66 -7.40
N VAL A 215 10.13 9.27 -8.50
CA VAL A 215 10.64 7.90 -8.71
C VAL A 215 11.65 7.52 -7.65
N GLU A 216 12.61 8.41 -7.39
CA GLU A 216 13.65 8.17 -6.40
C GLU A 216 13.05 7.95 -5.00
N TYR A 217 12.22 8.87 -4.53
CA TYR A 217 11.69 8.82 -3.16
C TYR A 217 10.64 7.74 -2.95
N SER A 218 9.89 7.37 -4.00
CA SER A 218 8.97 6.23 -3.96
C SER A 218 9.65 4.91 -3.61
N ILE A 219 10.97 4.80 -3.89
CA ILE A 219 11.73 3.56 -3.78
C ILE A 219 12.83 3.66 -2.71
N GLN A 220 13.64 4.73 -2.75
CA GLN A 220 14.82 4.90 -1.91
C GLN A 220 14.50 4.75 -0.42
N HIS A 221 13.39 5.32 0.03
CA HIS A 221 12.99 5.27 1.44
C HIS A 221 12.92 3.82 1.95
N TRP A 222 12.32 2.93 1.17
CA TRP A 222 12.12 1.54 1.54
C TRP A 222 13.38 0.70 1.44
N LEU A 223 14.26 0.99 0.47
CA LEU A 223 15.57 0.34 0.39
C LEU A 223 16.44 0.67 1.60
N ILE A 224 16.45 1.94 2.03
CA ILE A 224 17.14 2.39 3.25
C ILE A 224 16.56 1.68 4.46
N HIS A 225 15.24 1.70 4.62
CA HIS A 225 14.54 1.07 5.73
C HIS A 225 14.84 -0.44 5.85
N LEU A 226 14.83 -1.17 4.73
CA LEU A 226 15.19 -2.59 4.71
C LEU A 226 16.67 -2.82 5.09
N ALA A 227 17.58 -1.96 4.64
CA ALA A 227 19.00 -2.05 5.00
C ALA A 227 19.22 -1.81 6.49
N GLU A 228 18.61 -0.77 7.06
CA GLU A 228 18.67 -0.48 8.49
C GLU A 228 18.06 -1.60 9.34
N SER A 229 16.95 -2.21 8.88
CA SER A 229 16.32 -3.35 9.56
C SER A 229 17.24 -4.58 9.59
N ARG A 230 18.01 -4.82 8.52
CA ARG A 230 19.06 -5.87 8.49
C ARG A 230 20.19 -5.54 9.47
N GLU A 231 20.67 -4.30 9.50
CA GLU A 231 21.74 -3.87 10.42
C GLU A 231 21.34 -4.00 11.90
N LYS A 232 20.06 -3.76 12.22
CA LYS A 232 19.48 -3.99 13.55
C LYS A 232 19.28 -5.48 13.89
N GLY A 233 19.51 -6.38 12.94
CA GLY A 233 19.37 -7.82 13.10
C GLY A 233 17.93 -8.30 13.23
N ILE A 234 16.96 -7.59 12.60
CA ILE A 234 15.53 -7.94 12.62
C ILE A 234 15.24 -9.06 11.59
N ILE A 235 16.10 -10.08 11.56
CA ILE A 235 15.98 -11.24 10.67
C ILE A 235 15.29 -12.36 11.43
N ASN A 236 14.25 -12.93 10.83
CA ASN A 236 13.42 -14.00 11.38
C ASN A 236 12.87 -13.68 12.79
N ARG A 237 12.57 -12.40 13.04
CA ARG A 237 11.83 -11.92 14.21
C ARG A 237 10.99 -10.70 13.83
N PHE A 238 9.96 -10.41 14.61
CA PHE A 238 9.18 -9.18 14.47
C PHE A 238 9.67 -8.09 15.43
N GLU A 239 9.41 -6.84 15.07
CA GLU A 239 9.38 -5.69 15.95
C GLU A 239 8.14 -4.84 15.64
N VAL A 240 7.74 -3.99 16.59
CA VAL A 240 6.72 -2.97 16.30
C VAL A 240 7.38 -1.83 15.54
N TYR A 241 6.82 -1.47 14.39
CA TYR A 241 7.31 -0.36 13.58
C TYR A 241 6.32 0.82 13.59
N ASP A 242 6.84 2.04 13.68
CA ASP A 242 6.05 3.26 13.67
C ASP A 242 5.91 3.83 12.25
N TYR A 243 4.71 3.66 11.66
CA TYR A 243 4.33 4.21 10.36
C TYR A 243 3.55 5.54 10.45
N SER A 244 3.53 6.21 11.61
CA SER A 244 2.76 7.44 11.83
C SER A 244 3.19 8.59 10.90
N GLY A 245 4.47 8.63 10.49
CA GLY A 245 4.98 9.54 9.47
C GLY A 245 4.32 9.39 8.09
N PHE A 246 3.70 8.23 7.80
CA PHE A 246 3.06 7.92 6.50
C PHE A 246 1.54 7.88 6.58
N THR A 247 1.01 7.57 7.75
CA THR A 247 -0.43 7.30 7.95
C THR A 247 -1.12 8.34 8.82
N GLY A 248 -0.37 9.21 9.50
CA GLY A 248 -0.92 10.14 10.48
C GLY A 248 -0.99 9.51 11.87
N SER A 249 -0.78 10.33 12.90
CA SER A 249 -0.73 9.87 14.30
C SER A 249 -2.08 9.37 14.83
N SER A 250 -3.19 9.77 14.21
CA SER A 250 -4.53 9.29 14.57
C SER A 250 -4.92 7.96 13.92
N TRP A 251 -4.08 7.40 13.04
CA TRP A 251 -4.35 6.13 12.38
C TRP A 251 -4.24 4.97 13.39
N PRO A 252 -5.34 4.26 13.69
CA PRO A 252 -5.38 3.32 14.81
C PRO A 252 -4.87 1.93 14.40
N GLN A 253 -3.61 1.83 13.95
CA GLN A 253 -3.01 0.57 13.54
C GLN A 253 -1.63 0.36 14.15
N THR A 254 -1.44 -0.81 14.75
CA THR A 254 -0.12 -1.32 15.10
C THR A 254 0.44 -2.13 13.93
N TYR A 255 1.68 -1.82 13.57
CA TYR A 255 2.41 -2.53 12.54
C TYR A 255 3.47 -3.40 13.20
N LEU A 256 3.46 -4.68 12.83
CA LEU A 256 4.51 -5.62 13.14
C LEU A 256 5.32 -5.83 11.88
N GLU A 257 6.63 -5.77 11.98
CA GLU A 257 7.49 -6.00 10.84
C GLU A 257 8.72 -6.81 11.20
N GLY A 258 9.10 -7.69 10.30
CA GLY A 258 10.33 -8.46 10.38
C GLY A 258 10.86 -8.75 9.00
N LEU A 259 12.13 -9.14 8.91
CA LEU A 259 12.69 -9.71 7.69
C LEU A 259 12.58 -11.23 7.75
N PHE A 260 12.33 -11.87 6.62
CA PHE A 260 12.49 -13.32 6.49
C PHE A 260 13.79 -13.64 5.75
N GLU A 261 14.50 -14.66 6.19
CA GLU A 261 15.58 -15.31 5.47
C GLU A 261 15.48 -16.83 5.70
N ILE A 262 15.32 -17.58 4.61
CA ILE A 262 15.15 -19.04 4.60
C ILE A 262 15.97 -19.66 3.47
N GLU A 263 16.37 -20.92 3.64
CA GLU A 263 16.82 -21.75 2.52
C GLU A 263 15.64 -22.37 1.75
N GLU A 264 15.88 -22.97 0.58
CA GLU A 264 14.83 -23.54 -0.28
C GLU A 264 13.98 -24.63 0.40
N ASP A 265 14.56 -25.34 1.36
CA ASP A 265 13.94 -26.42 2.13
C ASP A 265 13.61 -26.01 3.57
N GLU A 266 13.74 -24.74 3.91
CA GLU A 266 13.33 -24.16 5.20
C GLU A 266 11.97 -23.46 5.12
N ALA A 267 11.33 -23.36 6.27
CA ALA A 267 10.10 -22.62 6.48
C ALA A 267 10.16 -21.84 7.80
N LEU A 268 9.45 -20.72 7.86
CA LEU A 268 9.19 -19.99 9.11
C LEU A 268 7.73 -20.15 9.50
N ILE A 269 7.49 -20.63 10.71
CA ILE A 269 6.15 -20.68 11.29
C ILE A 269 5.94 -19.40 12.10
N ILE A 270 5.00 -18.58 11.64
CA ILE A 270 4.41 -17.48 12.40
C ILE A 270 3.41 -18.09 13.37
N GLU A 271 3.51 -17.77 14.65
CA GLU A 271 2.53 -18.15 15.67
C GLU A 271 2.18 -16.92 16.51
N THR A 272 0.88 -16.60 16.63
CA THR A 272 0.42 -15.47 17.43
C THR A 272 -0.99 -15.67 17.96
N GLU A 273 -1.25 -15.11 19.14
CA GLU A 273 -2.60 -14.89 19.65
C GLU A 273 -3.29 -13.79 18.83
N LEU A 274 -4.61 -13.82 18.77
CA LEU A 274 -5.38 -12.68 18.27
C LEU A 274 -5.70 -11.72 19.42
N PRO A 275 -5.77 -10.40 19.15
CA PRO A 275 -6.41 -9.47 20.07
C PRO A 275 -7.86 -9.90 20.38
N GLU A 276 -8.32 -9.69 21.61
CA GLU A 276 -9.71 -10.00 22.02
C GLU A 276 -10.74 -9.31 21.13
N THR A 277 -10.47 -8.06 20.76
CA THR A 277 -11.24 -7.33 19.75
C THR A 277 -10.29 -6.73 18.73
N VAL A 278 -10.59 -6.89 17.44
CA VAL A 278 -9.83 -6.31 16.34
C VAL A 278 -10.76 -6.06 15.15
N ARG A 279 -10.70 -4.86 14.56
CA ARG A 279 -11.51 -4.56 13.37
C ARG A 279 -10.92 -5.19 12.12
N TYR A 280 -9.59 -5.10 11.96
CA TYR A 280 -8.88 -5.65 10.81
C TYR A 280 -7.49 -6.16 11.19
N TRP A 281 -7.09 -7.28 10.60
CA TRP A 281 -5.72 -7.77 10.67
C TRP A 281 -5.32 -8.55 9.42
N SER A 282 -4.02 -8.56 9.14
CA SER A 282 -3.45 -9.30 8.03
C SER A 282 -1.96 -9.56 8.24
N PHE A 283 -1.45 -10.61 7.60
CA PHE A 283 -0.02 -10.86 7.40
C PHE A 283 0.29 -10.96 5.92
N MET A 284 1.37 -10.34 5.47
CA MET A 284 1.76 -10.30 4.05
C MET A 284 3.28 -10.34 3.89
N LEU A 285 3.73 -10.77 2.71
CA LEU A 285 5.14 -10.80 2.32
C LEU A 285 5.46 -9.67 1.33
N ALA A 286 6.62 -9.05 1.51
CA ALA A 286 7.26 -8.18 0.53
C ALA A 286 8.66 -8.69 0.19
N ASP A 287 9.13 -8.40 -1.01
CA ASP A 287 10.48 -8.73 -1.46
C ASP A 287 11.52 -7.74 -0.91
N ASP A 288 12.78 -7.92 -1.32
CA ASP A 288 13.92 -7.09 -0.88
C ASP A 288 13.95 -5.68 -1.50
N LEU A 289 13.01 -5.37 -2.39
CA LEU A 289 12.73 -4.02 -2.89
C LEU A 289 11.54 -3.39 -2.15
N PHE A 290 10.98 -4.10 -1.17
CA PHE A 290 9.77 -3.75 -0.46
C PHE A 290 8.53 -3.67 -1.37
N ALA A 291 8.54 -4.39 -2.49
CA ALA A 291 7.36 -4.61 -3.29
C ALA A 291 6.62 -5.84 -2.73
N THR A 292 5.29 -5.77 -2.64
CA THR A 292 4.52 -6.89 -2.10
C THR A 292 4.58 -8.06 -3.07
N VAL A 293 4.92 -9.25 -2.55
CA VAL A 293 4.99 -10.48 -3.35
C VAL A 293 3.63 -10.72 -4.01
N ASP A 294 3.61 -11.14 -5.28
CA ASP A 294 2.39 -11.25 -6.11
C ASP A 294 1.23 -11.92 -5.38
N TRP A 295 0.32 -11.09 -4.85
CA TRP A 295 -0.84 -11.54 -4.09
C TRP A 295 -2.04 -11.85 -4.98
N THR A 296 -1.98 -11.50 -6.27
CA THR A 296 -3.07 -11.77 -7.21
C THR A 296 -3.01 -13.22 -7.67
N ASN A 297 -1.82 -13.75 -7.94
CA ASN A 297 -1.65 -15.11 -8.45
C ASN A 297 -1.02 -16.07 -7.43
N ARG A 298 -0.67 -15.58 -6.22
CA ARG A 298 -0.16 -16.40 -5.11
C ARG A 298 -0.82 -16.03 -3.79
N GLN A 299 -0.73 -16.95 -2.84
CA GLN A 299 -1.15 -16.74 -1.46
C GLN A 299 0.02 -16.15 -0.65
N SER A 300 0.45 -14.94 -1.00
CA SER A 300 1.53 -14.20 -0.30
C SER A 300 1.02 -13.33 0.84
N SER A 301 -0.29 -13.33 1.08
CA SER A 301 -0.93 -12.67 2.22
C SER A 301 -2.17 -13.40 2.68
N LEU A 302 -2.50 -13.19 3.96
CA LEU A 302 -3.70 -13.69 4.61
C LEU A 302 -4.29 -12.59 5.49
N ASN A 303 -5.62 -12.46 5.45
CA ASN A 303 -6.40 -11.58 6.32
C ASN A 303 -7.40 -12.41 7.14
N ALA A 304 -8.18 -11.74 8.00
CA ALA A 304 -9.17 -12.40 8.86
C ALA A 304 -10.24 -13.25 8.13
N HIS A 305 -10.59 -12.89 6.88
CA HIS A 305 -11.56 -13.64 6.07
C HIS A 305 -10.94 -14.88 5.40
N GLN A 306 -9.64 -14.81 5.08
CA GLN A 306 -8.91 -15.86 4.36
C GLN A 306 -8.21 -16.86 5.27
N ALA A 307 -7.80 -16.42 6.46
CA ALA A 307 -7.04 -17.21 7.41
C ALA A 307 -7.93 -18.23 8.13
N ARG A 308 -7.34 -19.38 8.44
CA ARG A 308 -7.93 -20.37 9.35
C ARG A 308 -7.27 -20.30 10.72
N LEU A 309 -8.05 -20.20 11.79
CA LEU A 309 -7.51 -20.38 13.14
C LEU A 309 -7.43 -21.87 13.49
N ASP A 310 -6.41 -22.21 14.27
CA ASP A 310 -6.29 -23.54 14.83
C ASP A 310 -7.32 -23.76 15.96
N ALA A 311 -7.53 -25.02 16.38
CA ALA A 311 -8.51 -25.35 17.42
C ALA A 311 -8.18 -24.75 18.80
N ASP A 312 -6.93 -24.36 19.03
CA ASP A 312 -6.48 -23.65 20.23
C ASP A 312 -6.71 -22.13 20.15
N GLY A 313 -7.27 -21.63 19.04
CA GLY A 313 -7.58 -20.22 18.81
C GLY A 313 -6.39 -19.39 18.33
N LEU A 314 -5.21 -19.99 18.13
CA LEU A 314 -4.04 -19.29 17.63
C LEU A 314 -4.06 -19.18 16.11
N PHE A 315 -3.46 -18.10 15.60
CA PHE A 315 -3.12 -17.98 14.19
C PHE A 315 -1.72 -18.54 13.98
N ARG A 316 -1.63 -19.57 13.11
CA ARG A 316 -0.36 -20.10 12.62
C ARG A 316 -0.29 -20.02 11.11
N ALA A 317 0.77 -19.43 10.57
CA ALA A 317 1.03 -19.38 9.14
C ALA A 317 2.46 -19.81 8.83
N VAL A 318 2.66 -20.38 7.65
CA VAL A 318 3.96 -20.93 7.23
C VAL A 318 4.48 -20.13 6.05
N VAL A 319 5.61 -19.45 6.24
CA VAL A 319 6.34 -18.75 5.16
C VAL A 319 7.35 -19.73 4.58
N SER A 320 7.20 -20.08 3.31
CA SER A 320 8.12 -21.00 2.63
C SER A 320 8.03 -20.88 1.11
N LEU A 321 9.11 -21.24 0.42
CA LEU A 321 9.13 -21.32 -1.04
C LEU A 321 8.27 -22.48 -1.58
N ARG A 322 8.32 -23.63 -0.91
CA ARG A 322 7.58 -24.84 -1.29
C ARG A 322 6.29 -24.93 -0.47
N ASP A 323 5.17 -25.26 -1.12
CA ASP A 323 3.87 -25.44 -0.44
C ASP A 323 3.96 -26.62 0.55
N PRO A 324 3.79 -26.38 1.87
CA PRO A 324 3.84 -27.43 2.88
C PRO A 324 2.50 -28.18 3.01
N GLY A 325 1.49 -27.86 2.19
CA GLY A 325 0.18 -28.52 2.18
C GLY A 325 -0.71 -28.12 3.35
N VAL A 326 -0.57 -26.89 3.86
CA VAL A 326 -1.35 -26.35 4.99
C VAL A 326 -2.21 -25.16 4.55
N PRO A 327 -3.36 -24.87 5.20
CA PRO A 327 -4.23 -23.77 4.77
C PRO A 327 -3.54 -22.42 4.74
N ASN A 328 -2.91 -22.04 5.86
CA ASN A 328 -2.25 -20.74 6.03
C ASN A 328 -0.79 -20.77 5.54
N TRP A 329 -0.60 -21.00 4.25
CA TRP A 329 0.71 -20.84 3.61
C TRP A 329 0.89 -19.40 3.12
N LEU A 330 2.08 -18.85 3.31
CA LEU A 330 2.52 -17.59 2.73
C LEU A 330 3.63 -17.91 1.73
N ASP A 331 3.25 -17.94 0.45
CA ASP A 331 4.15 -18.23 -0.67
C ASP A 331 5.11 -17.06 -0.89
N THR A 332 6.42 -17.33 -0.73
CA THR A 332 7.46 -16.30 -0.91
C THR A 332 7.67 -15.90 -2.37
N GLY A 333 7.01 -16.54 -3.32
CA GLY A 333 6.99 -16.12 -4.72
C GLY A 333 8.30 -16.31 -5.47
N GLY A 334 9.23 -17.11 -4.93
CA GLY A 334 10.57 -17.29 -5.47
C GLY A 334 11.66 -16.61 -4.64
N TYR A 335 11.29 -15.76 -3.68
CA TYR A 335 12.25 -15.06 -2.82
C TYR A 335 12.64 -15.92 -1.62
N LEU A 336 13.93 -16.00 -1.33
CA LEU A 336 14.47 -16.64 -0.11
C LEU A 336 14.62 -15.65 1.05
N HIS A 337 14.52 -14.36 0.73
CA HIS A 337 14.60 -13.28 1.69
C HIS A 337 13.70 -12.11 1.30
N GLY A 338 13.26 -11.34 2.29
CA GLY A 338 12.38 -10.19 2.11
C GLY A 338 11.83 -9.71 3.45
N ALA A 339 10.65 -9.10 3.44
CA ALA A 339 9.96 -8.63 4.63
C ALA A 339 8.63 -9.37 4.88
N ILE A 340 8.27 -9.49 6.15
CA ILE A 340 6.95 -9.91 6.62
C ILE A 340 6.33 -8.73 7.35
N GLN A 341 5.10 -8.37 6.98
CA GLN A 341 4.34 -7.33 7.65
C GLN A 341 3.04 -7.87 8.24
N GLY A 342 2.88 -7.69 9.56
CA GLY A 342 1.66 -7.94 10.32
C GLY A 342 0.97 -6.64 10.70
N ARG A 343 -0.36 -6.65 10.81
CA ARG A 343 -1.16 -5.48 11.15
C ARG A 343 -2.25 -5.83 12.15
N TRP A 344 -2.41 -4.98 13.16
CA TRP A 344 -3.54 -4.98 14.09
C TRP A 344 -4.21 -3.60 14.02
N ASN A 345 -5.38 -3.50 13.40
CA ASN A 345 -6.10 -2.24 13.21
C ASN A 345 -7.34 -2.19 14.12
N GLN A 346 -7.46 -1.11 14.89
CA GLN A 346 -8.47 -0.90 15.93
C GLN A 346 -8.58 -2.14 16.84
N ALA A 347 -7.43 -2.55 17.37
CA ALA A 347 -7.29 -3.74 18.19
C ALA A 347 -7.14 -3.40 19.68
N SER A 348 -7.66 -4.28 20.57
CA SER A 348 -7.53 -4.11 22.03
C SER A 348 -6.11 -4.33 22.54
N SER A 349 -5.30 -5.06 21.77
CA SER A 349 -3.90 -5.36 22.07
C SER A 349 -3.13 -5.58 20.76
N ALA A 350 -1.81 -5.71 20.86
CA ALA A 350 -0.94 -6.07 19.75
C ALA A 350 -0.06 -7.27 20.15
N PRO A 351 -0.60 -8.50 20.13
CA PRO A 351 0.18 -9.70 20.39
C PRO A 351 1.39 -9.76 19.46
N HIS A 352 2.54 -10.10 20.03
CA HIS A 352 3.79 -10.17 19.29
C HIS A 352 3.99 -11.60 18.76
N PRO A 353 4.07 -11.81 17.43
CA PRO A 353 4.23 -13.16 16.89
C PRO A 353 5.60 -13.75 17.25
N ARG A 354 5.62 -15.07 17.40
CA ARG A 354 6.85 -15.87 17.42
C ARG A 354 7.13 -16.41 16.02
N LEU A 355 8.41 -16.47 15.66
CA LEU A 355 8.88 -17.12 14.45
C LEU A 355 9.70 -18.35 14.82
N THR A 356 9.36 -19.50 14.25
CA THR A 356 10.11 -20.76 14.42
C THR A 356 10.56 -21.28 13.07
N ARG A 357 11.88 -21.39 12.89
CA ARG A 357 12.46 -21.95 11.66
C ARG A 357 12.53 -23.47 11.73
N VAL A 358 12.06 -24.13 10.68
CA VAL A 358 11.99 -25.59 10.56
C VAL A 358 12.29 -26.01 9.13
N ALA A 359 12.62 -27.29 8.90
CA ALA A 359 12.58 -27.85 7.56
C ALA A 359 11.12 -27.91 7.06
N VAL A 360 10.89 -27.66 5.76
CA VAL A 360 9.56 -27.70 5.13
C VAL A 360 8.87 -29.05 5.40
N GLU A 361 9.60 -30.15 5.30
CA GLU A 361 9.09 -31.51 5.57
C GLU A 361 8.70 -31.75 7.05
N ALA A 362 9.22 -30.93 7.96
CA ALA A 362 8.94 -31.01 9.39
C ALA A 362 7.74 -30.15 9.81
N VAL A 363 7.28 -29.21 8.98
CA VAL A 363 6.21 -28.22 9.30
C VAL A 363 5.02 -28.87 10.02
N ARG A 364 4.51 -29.99 9.52
CA ARG A 364 3.39 -30.73 10.12
C ARG A 364 3.58 -31.10 11.59
N LYS A 365 4.81 -31.41 12.00
CA LYS A 365 5.12 -31.79 13.40
C LYS A 365 5.07 -30.61 14.36
N HIS A 366 5.09 -29.39 13.83
CA HIS A 366 5.07 -28.14 14.58
C HIS A 366 3.70 -27.44 14.54
N LEU A 367 2.70 -28.05 13.87
CA LEU A 367 1.33 -27.55 13.82
C LEU A 367 0.41 -28.51 14.59
N PRO A 368 -0.79 -28.05 15.01
CA PRO A 368 -1.80 -28.91 15.62
C PRO A 368 -2.12 -30.15 14.77
N SER A 369 -2.41 -31.27 15.43
CA SER A 369 -2.67 -32.54 14.74
C SER A 369 -3.91 -32.51 13.84
N ASP A 370 -4.81 -31.57 14.07
CA ASP A 370 -6.03 -31.34 13.30
C ASP A 370 -5.89 -30.27 12.20
N THR A 371 -4.68 -29.69 12.00
CA THR A 371 -4.42 -28.82 10.86
C THR A 371 -4.71 -29.56 9.54
N PRO A 372 -5.63 -29.07 8.69
CA PRO A 372 -6.03 -29.77 7.46
C PRO A 372 -4.88 -29.99 6.49
N VAL A 373 -5.03 -31.02 5.64
CA VAL A 373 -4.18 -31.23 4.47
C VAL A 373 -4.79 -30.52 3.28
N VAL A 374 -4.04 -29.59 2.69
CA VAL A 374 -4.40 -28.94 1.42
C VAL A 374 -3.69 -29.70 0.30
N LEU A 375 -4.48 -30.27 -0.61
CA LEU A 375 -3.96 -30.96 -1.79
C LEU A 375 -3.63 -29.95 -2.90
N PRO A 376 -2.74 -30.29 -3.85
CA PRO A 376 -2.41 -29.38 -4.96
C PRO A 376 -3.62 -28.87 -5.75
N GLU A 377 -4.62 -29.72 -5.99
CA GLU A 377 -5.86 -29.32 -6.69
C GLU A 377 -6.70 -28.33 -5.87
N GLU A 378 -6.74 -28.51 -4.54
CA GLU A 378 -7.40 -27.57 -3.63
C GLU A 378 -6.65 -26.25 -3.57
N ARG A 379 -5.31 -26.28 -3.54
CA ARG A 379 -4.48 -25.07 -3.61
C ARG A 379 -4.76 -24.29 -4.89
N ASP A 380 -4.77 -24.96 -6.05
CA ASP A 380 -5.05 -24.30 -7.33
C ASP A 380 -6.44 -23.65 -7.34
N ARG A 381 -7.46 -24.31 -6.77
CA ARG A 381 -8.80 -23.73 -6.61
C ARG A 381 -8.77 -22.44 -5.77
N VAL A 382 -8.14 -22.47 -4.60
CA VAL A 382 -8.00 -21.29 -3.73
C VAL A 382 -7.29 -20.14 -4.45
N LEU A 383 -6.21 -20.43 -5.18
CA LEU A 383 -5.48 -19.42 -5.95
C LEU A 383 -6.32 -18.85 -7.11
N ARG A 384 -7.18 -19.65 -7.75
CA ARG A 384 -8.12 -19.16 -8.78
C ARG A 384 -9.18 -18.24 -8.21
N GLU A 385 -9.77 -18.60 -7.06
CA GLU A 385 -10.74 -17.75 -6.37
C GLU A 385 -10.13 -16.42 -5.94
N ARG A 386 -8.92 -16.49 -5.37
CA ARG A 386 -8.13 -15.30 -5.02
C ARG A 386 -7.85 -14.41 -6.23
N ARG A 387 -7.40 -14.98 -7.34
CA ARG A 387 -7.15 -14.26 -8.59
C ARG A 387 -8.41 -13.61 -9.13
N MET A 388 -9.55 -14.30 -9.05
CA MET A 388 -10.85 -13.77 -9.45
C MET A 388 -11.23 -12.56 -8.58
N GLY A 389 -11.18 -12.69 -7.26
CA GLY A 389 -11.46 -11.58 -6.33
C GLY A 389 -10.53 -10.38 -6.60
N ALA A 390 -9.23 -10.62 -6.73
CA ALA A 390 -8.25 -9.58 -7.06
C ALA A 390 -8.51 -8.87 -8.41
N GLN A 391 -9.16 -9.53 -9.37
CA GLN A 391 -9.56 -8.94 -10.65
C GLN A 391 -10.90 -8.20 -10.59
N MET A 392 -11.78 -8.55 -9.65
CA MET A 392 -13.04 -7.84 -9.40
C MET A 392 -12.83 -6.49 -8.72
N ARG A 393 -11.68 -6.31 -8.05
CA ARG A 393 -11.32 -5.06 -7.40
C ARG A 393 -11.16 -3.91 -8.37
N ARG A 394 -11.48 -2.71 -7.91
CA ARG A 394 -11.21 -1.49 -8.67
C ARG A 394 -9.70 -1.27 -8.77
N LYS A 395 -9.18 -1.23 -10.01
CA LYS A 395 -7.77 -0.93 -10.31
C LYS A 395 -7.55 0.51 -10.81
N TRP A 396 -8.65 1.20 -11.09
CA TRP A 396 -8.77 2.60 -11.50
C TRP A 396 -10.17 3.12 -11.17
#